data_AF-A0A5C0AZ14-F1
#
_entry.id   AF-A0A5C0AZ14-F1
#
_cell.length_a   1.000
_cell.length_b   1.000
_cell.length_c   1.000
_cell.angle_alpha   90.00
_cell.angle_beta   90.00
_cell.angle_gamma   90.00
#
_symmetry.space_group_name_H-M   'P 1'
#
loop_
_entity.id
_entity.type
_entity.pdbx_description
1 polymer ?
#
loop_
_entity_poly.entity_id
_entity_poly.type
_entity_poly.pdbx_seq_one_letter_code
_entity_poly.pdbx_strand_id
1 'polypeptide(L)'
;MLLGTAAALMPLALRAEAVPRIRMFELYQPDLSFSDLAKKLAGKPVTIQGFMAPHLKVESDFFVLSNSPVETCPFCESEDQWIDTIIFVRMRKRQEAVNPGALIQVVGVLEIGPQTDSTTGFVSRVRLADATFQRL
;
A
#
# COMPACT_ATOMS: atom_id res chain seq x y z
N MET A 1 23.39 -35.76 48.23
CA MET A 1 22.36 -35.88 47.18
C MET A 1 21.92 -34.46 46.81
N LEU A 2 22.47 -33.89 45.73
CA LEU A 2 22.09 -32.55 45.26
C LEU A 2 20.93 -32.68 44.25
N LEU A 3 19.75 -32.16 44.61
CA LEU A 3 18.62 -32.01 43.68
C LEU A 3 18.89 -30.81 42.77
N GLY A 4 19.08 -31.06 41.47
CA GLY A 4 19.13 -30.03 40.44
C GLY A 4 17.72 -29.69 39.97
N THR A 5 17.27 -28.46 40.21
CA THR A 5 16.04 -27.90 39.65
C THR A 5 16.30 -27.44 38.22
N ALA A 6 15.75 -28.15 37.23
CA ALA A 6 15.75 -27.73 35.84
C ALA A 6 14.65 -26.65 35.64
N ALA A 7 15.06 -25.39 35.50
CA ALA A 7 14.16 -24.32 35.10
C ALA A 7 13.82 -24.46 33.60
N ALA A 8 12.57 -24.79 33.31
CA ALA A 8 12.06 -24.84 31.94
C ALA A 8 11.95 -23.42 31.36
N LEU A 9 12.85 -23.08 30.43
CA LEU A 9 12.77 -21.87 29.62
C LEU A 9 11.66 -22.06 28.58
N MET A 10 10.49 -21.48 28.83
CA MET A 10 9.38 -21.49 27.89
C MET A 10 9.65 -20.44 26.79
N PRO A 11 9.71 -20.80 25.50
CA PRO A 11 10.00 -19.85 24.45
C PRO A 11 8.81 -18.91 24.27
N LEU A 12 9.08 -17.60 24.40
CA LEU A 12 8.10 -16.55 24.13
C LEU A 12 7.80 -16.58 22.63
N ALA A 13 6.67 -17.18 22.25
CA ALA A 13 6.23 -17.18 20.86
C ALA A 13 5.92 -15.73 20.43
N LEU A 14 6.75 -15.14 19.58
CA LEU A 14 6.42 -13.90 18.89
C LEU A 14 5.17 -14.17 18.04
N ARG A 15 4.04 -13.58 18.43
CA ARG A 15 2.86 -13.53 17.56
C ARG A 15 3.17 -12.59 16.40
N ALA A 16 3.37 -13.14 15.21
CA ALA A 16 3.26 -12.38 13.98
C ALA A 16 1.79 -11.95 13.84
N GLU A 17 1.49 -10.68 14.06
CA GLU A 17 0.19 -10.13 13.68
C GLU A 17 0.05 -10.17 12.17
N ALA A 18 -1.07 -10.70 11.68
CA ALA A 18 -1.38 -10.69 10.26
C ALA A 18 -1.49 -9.24 9.79
N VAL A 19 -0.82 -8.90 8.69
CA VAL A 19 -0.93 -7.58 8.08
C VAL A 19 -2.40 -7.36 7.68
N PRO A 20 -3.07 -6.31 8.17
CA PRO A 20 -4.48 -6.09 7.91
C PRO A 20 -4.71 -5.86 6.42
N ARG A 21 -5.72 -6.54 5.86
CA ARG A 21 -6.22 -6.28 4.51
C ARG A 21 -7.33 -5.24 4.59
N ILE A 22 -7.20 -4.17 3.83
CA ILE A 22 -8.19 -3.08 3.74
C ILE A 22 -8.46 -2.74 2.28
N ARG A 23 -9.63 -2.18 1.99
CA ARG A 23 -10.01 -1.66 0.67
C ARG A 23 -9.81 -0.16 0.62
N MET A 24 -9.52 0.36 -0.57
CA MET A 24 -9.19 1.78 -0.75
C MET A 24 -10.26 2.73 -0.22
N PHE A 25 -11.54 2.44 -0.46
CA PHE A 25 -12.65 3.28 0.03
C PHE A 25 -12.73 3.33 1.56
N GLU A 26 -12.16 2.36 2.29
CA GLU A 26 -12.16 2.37 3.75
C GLU A 26 -11.18 3.41 4.33
N LEU A 27 -10.34 4.03 3.49
CA LEU A 27 -9.39 5.07 3.89
C LEU A 27 -10.03 6.44 4.06
N TYR A 28 -11.24 6.62 3.53
CA TYR A 28 -11.92 7.91 3.47
C TYR A 28 -13.31 7.85 4.11
N GLN A 29 -13.75 8.99 4.62
CA GLN A 29 -15.14 9.29 4.94
C GLN A 29 -15.85 9.85 3.70
N PRO A 30 -17.20 9.93 3.68
CA PRO A 30 -17.94 10.49 2.55
C PRO A 30 -17.57 11.94 2.18
N ASP A 31 -17.00 12.71 3.12
CA ASP A 31 -16.52 14.08 2.91
C ASP A 31 -15.05 14.15 2.44
N LEU A 32 -14.47 12.99 2.07
CA LEU A 32 -13.06 12.82 1.67
C LEU A 32 -12.03 13.11 2.77
N SER A 33 -12.46 13.29 4.02
CA SER A 33 -11.54 13.27 5.17
C SER A 33 -11.02 11.85 5.43
N PHE A 34 -9.84 11.72 6.05
CA PHE A 34 -9.30 10.39 6.37
C PHE A 34 -10.17 9.71 7.43
N SER A 35 -10.50 8.44 7.19
CA SER A 35 -11.23 7.61 8.15
C SER A 35 -10.42 7.36 9.42
N ASP A 36 -11.10 6.96 10.50
CA ASP A 36 -10.40 6.59 11.74
C ASP A 36 -9.57 5.32 11.57
N LEU A 37 -9.97 4.43 10.64
CA LEU A 37 -9.17 3.28 10.24
C LEU A 37 -7.85 3.73 9.60
N ALA A 38 -7.90 4.68 8.65
CA ALA A 38 -6.69 5.22 8.01
C ALA A 38 -5.74 5.84 9.04
N LYS A 39 -6.27 6.66 9.96
CA LYS A 39 -5.48 7.27 11.04
C LYS A 39 -4.85 6.22 11.96
N LYS A 40 -5.59 5.16 12.31
CA LYS A 40 -5.11 4.06 13.17
C LYS A 40 -4.01 3.21 12.51
N LEU A 41 -4.05 3.09 11.19
CA LEU A 41 -3.13 2.30 10.39
C LEU A 41 -1.96 3.12 9.80
N ALA A 42 -1.98 4.45 9.91
CA ALA A 42 -0.88 5.30 9.47
C ALA A 42 0.45 4.86 10.13
N GLY A 43 1.50 4.72 9.30
CA GLY A 43 2.81 4.22 9.70
C GLY A 43 2.90 2.70 9.90
N LYS A 44 1.84 1.94 9.58
CA LYS A 44 1.82 0.46 9.73
C LYS A 44 1.74 -0.24 8.38
N PRO A 45 2.24 -1.48 8.27
CA PRO A 45 2.03 -2.28 7.08
C PRO A 45 0.54 -2.58 6.90
N VAL A 46 0.05 -2.44 5.67
CA VAL A 46 -1.31 -2.82 5.24
C VAL A 46 -1.24 -3.60 3.94
N THR A 47 -2.28 -4.38 3.67
CA THR A 47 -2.46 -5.09 2.40
C THR A 47 -3.64 -4.48 1.65
N ILE A 48 -3.42 -4.06 0.40
CA ILE A 48 -4.46 -3.49 -0.46
C ILE A 48 -4.41 -4.21 -1.82
N GLN A 49 -5.59 -4.51 -2.37
CA GLN A 49 -5.73 -5.05 -3.72
C GLN A 49 -6.15 -3.95 -4.69
N GLY A 50 -5.74 -4.09 -5.94
CA GLY A 50 -6.10 -3.16 -7.00
C GLY A 50 -5.40 -3.49 -8.31
N PHE A 51 -5.38 -2.52 -9.20
CA PHE A 51 -4.82 -2.62 -10.54
C PHE A 51 -3.65 -1.65 -10.67
N MET A 52 -2.56 -2.10 -11.28
CA MET A 52 -1.46 -1.20 -11.62
C MET A 52 -1.91 -0.32 -12.80
N ALA A 53 -1.97 1.00 -12.59
CA ALA A 53 -2.26 1.92 -13.68
C ALA A 53 -1.18 1.82 -14.77
N PRO A 54 -1.53 2.03 -16.05
CA PRO A 54 -0.54 1.98 -17.14
C PRO A 54 0.62 2.97 -16.91
N HIS A 55 1.86 2.48 -16.87
CA HIS A 55 3.06 3.32 -16.74
C HIS A 55 3.72 3.60 -18.09
N LEU A 56 4.33 4.77 -18.21
CA LEU A 56 5.15 5.16 -19.36
C LEU A 56 6.56 4.53 -19.36
N LYS A 57 7.00 3.94 -18.24
CA LYS A 57 8.36 3.36 -18.07
C LYS A 57 8.29 1.92 -17.61
N VAL A 58 8.99 1.05 -18.33
CA VAL A 58 8.97 -0.43 -18.20
C VAL A 58 9.58 -0.93 -16.88
N GLU A 59 10.48 -0.16 -16.28
CA GLU A 59 11.08 -0.45 -14.97
C GLU A 59 11.07 0.79 -14.08
N SER A 60 10.16 0.79 -13.11
CA SER A 60 9.99 1.88 -12.15
C SER A 60 10.05 1.34 -10.73
N ASP A 61 10.49 2.17 -9.79
CA ASP A 61 10.38 1.93 -8.34
C ASP A 61 9.09 2.50 -7.76
N PHE A 62 8.15 2.93 -8.61
CA PHE A 62 6.83 3.40 -8.20
C PHE A 62 5.76 3.01 -9.21
N PHE A 63 4.52 2.97 -8.72
CA PHE A 63 3.33 2.90 -9.55
C PHE A 63 2.11 3.56 -8.88
N VAL A 64 1.02 3.70 -9.63
CA VAL A 64 -0.28 4.13 -9.09
C VAL A 64 -1.17 2.89 -9.03
N LEU A 65 -1.62 2.53 -7.83
CA LEU A 65 -2.59 1.46 -7.61
C LEU A 65 -3.99 2.07 -7.71
N SER A 66 -4.82 1.54 -8.59
CA SER A 66 -6.22 1.94 -8.77
C SER A 66 -7.18 0.91 -8.18
N ASN A 67 -8.36 1.35 -7.73
CA ASN A 67 -9.44 0.49 -7.27
C ASN A 67 -10.17 -0.24 -8.42
N SER A 68 -9.97 0.18 -9.66
CA SER A 68 -10.62 -0.35 -10.87
C SER A 68 -9.62 -0.44 -12.02
N PRO A 69 -9.82 -1.35 -13.00
CA PRO A 69 -8.99 -1.39 -14.19
C PRO A 69 -9.10 -0.06 -14.91
N VAL A 70 -7.98 0.64 -15.03
CA VAL A 70 -7.90 1.92 -15.74
C VAL A 70 -7.08 1.72 -17.00
N GLU A 71 -7.74 1.80 -18.15
CA GLU A 71 -7.10 1.84 -19.47
C GLU A 71 -6.63 3.27 -19.81
N THR A 72 -7.31 4.27 -19.22
CA THR A 72 -7.08 5.69 -19.46
C THR A 72 -6.04 6.25 -18.49
N CYS A 73 -5.11 7.02 -19.04
CA CYS A 73 -3.96 7.61 -18.34
C CYS A 73 -4.40 8.53 -17.17
N PRO A 74 -3.98 8.27 -15.91
CA PRO A 74 -4.35 9.10 -14.76
C PRO A 74 -3.71 10.51 -14.81
N PHE A 75 -2.84 10.78 -15.79
CA PHE A 75 -2.28 12.11 -16.04
C PHE A 75 -3.17 12.97 -16.96
N CYS A 76 -4.24 12.41 -17.54
CA CYS A 76 -5.10 13.08 -18.51
C CYS A 76 -6.40 13.64 -17.92
N GLU A 77 -6.69 13.37 -16.64
CA GLU A 77 -7.89 13.85 -15.93
C GLU A 77 -7.52 14.72 -14.73
N SER A 78 -8.46 15.54 -14.27
CA SER A 78 -8.27 16.47 -13.14
C SER A 78 -8.10 15.72 -11.81
N GLU A 79 -7.18 16.19 -10.96
CA GLU A 79 -6.85 15.60 -9.65
C GLU A 79 -8.07 15.29 -8.77
N ASP A 80 -9.11 16.14 -8.83
CA ASP A 80 -10.34 16.01 -8.05
C ASP A 80 -11.13 14.72 -8.33
N GLN A 81 -10.95 14.09 -9.50
CA GLN A 81 -11.72 12.89 -9.88
C GLN A 81 -11.09 11.57 -9.41
N TRP A 82 -9.87 11.59 -8.87
CA TRP A 82 -9.08 10.38 -8.63
C TRP A 82 -8.59 10.21 -7.19
N ILE A 83 -8.71 11.26 -6.37
CA ILE A 83 -8.09 11.35 -5.05
C ILE A 83 -8.41 10.18 -4.11
N ASP A 84 -9.62 9.61 -4.18
CA ASP A 84 -10.07 8.51 -3.34
C ASP A 84 -10.05 7.13 -4.02
N THR A 85 -9.75 7.09 -5.33
CA THR A 85 -9.72 5.88 -6.13
C THR A 85 -8.31 5.37 -6.41
N ILE A 86 -7.27 6.16 -6.08
CA ILE A 86 -5.87 5.80 -6.32
C ILE A 86 -4.99 5.88 -5.08
N ILE A 87 -3.93 5.09 -5.08
CA ILE A 87 -2.85 5.11 -4.09
C ILE A 87 -1.51 5.15 -4.81
N PHE A 88 -0.62 6.06 -4.41
CA PHE A 88 0.74 6.08 -4.91
C PHE A 88 1.58 5.02 -4.18
N VAL A 89 2.24 4.14 -4.93
CA VAL A 89 3.03 3.04 -4.36
C VAL A 89 4.49 3.27 -4.65
N ARG A 90 5.32 3.32 -3.60
CA ARG A 90 6.78 3.24 -3.71
C ARG A 90 7.24 1.84 -3.37
N MET A 91 7.90 1.20 -4.33
CA MET A 91 8.41 -0.14 -4.21
C MET A 91 9.74 -0.19 -3.46
N ARG A 92 9.92 -1.22 -2.64
CA ARG A 92 11.20 -1.53 -1.98
C ARG A 92 12.33 -1.77 -2.99
N LYS A 93 12.00 -2.38 -4.13
CA LYS A 93 12.93 -2.70 -5.23
C LYS A 93 12.21 -2.44 -6.56
N ARG A 94 12.96 -2.05 -7.59
CA ARG A 94 12.43 -1.99 -8.96
C ARG A 94 11.90 -3.35 -9.38
N GLN A 95 10.75 -3.35 -10.03
CA GLN A 95 10.11 -4.55 -10.58
C GLN A 95 9.56 -4.24 -11.97
N GLU A 96 9.39 -5.28 -12.78
CA GLU A 96 8.71 -5.19 -14.06
C GLU A 96 7.25 -4.80 -13.87
N ALA A 97 6.73 -4.01 -14.81
CA ALA A 97 5.32 -3.71 -14.88
C ALA A 97 4.48 -4.99 -15.05
N VAL A 98 3.27 -4.99 -14.49
CA VAL A 98 2.26 -6.02 -14.77
C VAL A 98 1.32 -5.54 -15.87
N ASN A 99 0.62 -6.47 -16.53
CA ASN A 99 -0.46 -6.11 -17.43
C ASN A 99 -1.48 -5.22 -16.67
N PRO A 100 -1.90 -4.06 -17.19
CA PRO A 100 -2.79 -3.12 -16.48
C PRO A 100 -4.11 -3.73 -15.97
N GLY A 101 -4.63 -4.76 -16.66
CA GLY A 101 -5.84 -5.48 -16.23
C GLY A 101 -5.61 -6.56 -15.17
N ALA A 102 -4.37 -6.84 -14.77
CA ALA A 102 -4.06 -7.86 -13.78
C ALA A 102 -4.35 -7.36 -12.36
N LEU A 103 -5.17 -8.09 -11.62
CA LEU A 103 -5.38 -7.83 -10.20
C LEU A 103 -4.10 -8.17 -9.43
N ILE A 104 -3.64 -7.22 -8.61
CA ILE A 104 -2.47 -7.40 -7.76
C ILE A 104 -2.83 -7.18 -6.29
N GLN A 105 -2.03 -7.78 -5.42
CA GLN A 105 -2.02 -7.50 -3.99
C GLN A 105 -0.72 -6.78 -3.64
N VAL A 106 -0.84 -5.62 -2.99
CA VAL A 106 0.28 -4.78 -2.55
C VAL A 106 0.34 -4.77 -1.03
N VAL A 107 1.52 -4.98 -0.48
CA VAL A 107 1.83 -4.81 0.94
C VAL A 107 2.81 -3.66 1.09
N GLY A 108 2.52 -2.69 1.94
CA GLY A 108 3.41 -1.57 2.20
C GLY A 108 3.00 -0.78 3.44
N VAL A 109 3.86 0.14 3.88
CA VAL A 109 3.59 1.02 5.01
C VAL A 109 2.62 2.11 4.57
N LEU A 110 1.47 2.23 5.24
CA LEU A 110 0.47 3.22 4.94
C LEU A 110 0.93 4.61 5.36
N GLU A 111 1.06 5.53 4.42
CA GLU A 111 1.26 6.95 4.68
C GLU A 111 0.03 7.73 4.23
N ILE A 112 -0.40 8.70 5.06
CA ILE A 112 -1.55 9.55 4.76
C ILE A 112 -1.15 11.02 4.87
N GLY A 113 -1.89 11.88 4.16
CA GLY A 113 -1.65 13.32 4.10
C GLY A 113 -1.12 13.76 2.73
N PRO A 114 -1.35 15.03 2.35
CA PRO A 114 -0.90 15.55 1.07
C PRO A 114 0.64 15.55 1.00
N GLN A 115 1.18 14.98 -0.08
CA GLN A 115 2.61 14.95 -0.34
C GLN A 115 2.86 14.94 -1.85
N THR A 116 3.82 15.74 -2.28
CA THR A 116 4.39 15.67 -3.63
C THR A 116 5.62 14.78 -3.61
N ASP A 117 5.66 13.79 -4.48
CA ASP A 117 6.87 13.01 -4.70
C ASP A 117 7.96 13.86 -5.36
N SER A 118 9.15 13.91 -4.75
CA SER A 118 10.30 14.64 -5.28
C SER A 118 10.85 14.09 -6.60
N THR A 119 10.63 12.79 -6.88
CA THR A 119 11.19 12.16 -8.08
C THR A 119 10.27 12.33 -9.30
N THR A 120 8.97 12.19 -9.09
CA THR A 120 7.98 12.18 -10.19
C THR A 120 7.16 13.46 -10.27
N GLY A 121 7.15 14.28 -9.22
CA GLY A 121 6.23 15.41 -9.08
C GLY A 121 4.79 15.01 -8.77
N PHE A 122 4.51 13.71 -8.60
CA PHE A 122 3.16 13.21 -8.38
C PHE A 122 2.62 13.64 -7.01
N VAL A 123 1.41 14.22 -6.99
CA VAL A 123 0.72 14.65 -5.78
C VAL A 123 -0.18 13.51 -5.30
N SER A 124 -0.05 13.14 -4.03
CA SER A 124 -0.80 12.03 -3.42
C SER A 124 -1.30 12.38 -2.03
N ARG A 125 -2.47 11.83 -1.66
CA ARG A 125 -3.00 11.88 -0.28
C ARG A 125 -2.75 10.59 0.50
N VAL A 126 -2.62 9.47 -0.20
CA VAL A 126 -2.32 8.15 0.37
C VAL A 126 -1.16 7.54 -0.39
N ARG A 127 -0.24 6.92 0.35
CA ARG A 127 0.87 6.16 -0.22
C ARG A 127 1.04 4.81 0.47
N LEU A 128 1.61 3.87 -0.27
CA LEU A 128 2.24 2.67 0.29
C LEU A 128 3.76 2.78 0.09
N ALA A 129 4.49 2.97 1.20
CA ALA A 129 5.95 3.02 1.20
C ALA A 129 6.55 1.62 1.46
N ASP A 130 7.81 1.44 1.03
CA ASP A 130 8.57 0.18 1.19
C ASP A 130 7.78 -1.05 0.69
N ALA A 131 7.08 -0.88 -0.42
CA ALA A 131 6.06 -1.83 -0.85
C ALA A 131 6.63 -3.03 -1.62
N THR A 132 5.90 -4.14 -1.53
CA THR A 132 6.02 -5.31 -2.40
C THR A 132 4.64 -5.62 -2.99
N PHE A 133 4.60 -6.25 -4.16
CA PHE A 133 3.35 -6.74 -4.73
C PHE A 133 3.48 -8.17 -5.24
N GLN A 134 2.34 -8.83 -5.41
CA GLN A 134 2.21 -10.11 -6.10
C GLN A 134 0.96 -10.09 -6.98
N ARG A 135 1.01 -10.83 -8.09
CA ARG A 135 -0.16 -11.10 -8.92
C ARG A 135 -1.09 -12.08 -8.20
N LEU A 136 -2.40 -11.94 -8.41
CA LEU A 136 -3.42 -12.84 -7.89
C LEU A 136 -3.97 -13.76 -8.97
#